data_AF-A0A3E1KDA9-F1
#
_entry.id   AF-A0A3E1KDA9-F1
#
_cell.length_a   1.000
_cell.length_b   1.000
_cell.length_c   1.000
_cell.angle_alpha   90.00
_cell.angle_beta   90.00
_cell.angle_gamma   90.00
#
_symmetry.space_group_name_H-M   'P 1'
#
loop_
_entity.id
_entity.type
_entity.pdbx_description
1 polymer ?
#
loop_
_entity_poly.entity_id
_entity_poly.type
_entity_poly.pdbx_seq_one_letter_code
_entity_poly.pdbx_strand_id
1 'polypeptide(L)'
;MVRNDSLPGRVANSYAQDYARTQHDNGSRFANAELSERQWEAFGQTLLKMDLEVRRYWMSEHRPDLAQNLPGADVMRAHDQAFLDHELDPNCWTPRVLLQAALEKSGPQKLEQIWTNMLDN
;
A
#
# COMPACT_ATOMS: atom_id res chain seq x y z
N MET A 1 4.50 -7.24 -5.69
CA MET A 1 5.79 -7.53 -5.02
C MET A 1 6.57 -6.22 -4.86
N VAL A 2 7.03 -5.86 -3.67
CA VAL A 2 8.07 -4.84 -3.51
C VAL A 2 9.40 -5.47 -3.96
N ARG A 3 10.26 -4.72 -4.65
CA ARG A 3 11.63 -5.08 -5.05
C ARG A 3 12.28 -6.15 -4.13
N ASN A 4 12.27 -7.40 -4.57
CA ASN A 4 12.68 -8.59 -3.78
C ASN A 4 14.20 -8.74 -3.64
N ASP A 5 14.94 -7.87 -4.32
CA ASP A 5 16.39 -7.70 -4.26
C ASP A 5 16.83 -6.97 -2.98
N SER A 6 15.92 -6.29 -2.28
CA SER A 6 16.20 -5.59 -1.02
C SER A 6 15.67 -6.34 0.20
N LEU A 7 16.37 -6.25 1.34
CA LEU A 7 15.93 -6.83 2.63
C LEU A 7 14.55 -6.27 3.06
N PRO A 8 14.27 -4.95 2.97
CA PRO A 8 12.94 -4.42 3.28
C PRO A 8 11.85 -4.94 2.34
N GLY A 9 12.15 -5.09 1.04
CA GLY A 9 11.20 -5.64 0.07
C GLY A 9 10.86 -7.11 0.34
N ARG A 10 11.85 -7.92 0.75
CA ARG A 10 11.62 -9.31 1.19
C ARG A 10 10.70 -9.37 2.42
N VAL A 11 10.95 -8.54 3.42
CA VAL A 11 10.14 -8.50 4.65
C VAL A 11 8.71 -8.05 4.35
N ALA A 12 8.53 -7.04 3.49
CA ALA A 12 7.21 -6.60 3.08
C ALA A 12 6.43 -7.69 2.32
N ASN A 13 7.10 -8.42 1.42
CA ASN A 13 6.48 -9.51 0.68
C ASN A 13 6.12 -10.69 1.60
N SER A 14 7.00 -11.07 2.54
CA SER A 14 6.70 -12.15 3.48
C SER A 14 5.54 -11.79 4.40
N TYR A 15 5.52 -10.56 4.92
CA TYR A 15 4.41 -10.07 5.74
C TYR A 15 3.07 -10.14 4.99
N ALA A 16 3.04 -9.64 3.76
CA ALA A 16 1.82 -9.67 2.95
C ALA A 16 1.34 -11.11 2.70
N GLN A 17 2.25 -12.04 2.42
CA GLN A 17 1.91 -13.46 2.22
C GLN A 17 1.43 -14.14 3.49
N ASP A 18 2.06 -13.87 4.64
CA ASP A 18 1.67 -14.47 5.92
C ASP A 18 0.32 -13.93 6.40
N TYR A 19 0.06 -12.63 6.20
CA TYR A 19 -1.25 -12.05 6.47
C TYR A 19 -2.31 -12.67 5.56
N ALA A 20 -2.08 -12.72 4.24
CA ALA A 20 -3.02 -13.28 3.27
C ALA A 20 -3.43 -14.72 3.59
N ARG A 21 -2.50 -15.55 4.09
CA ARG A 21 -2.77 -16.95 4.50
C ARG A 21 -3.81 -17.09 5.60
N THR A 22 -4.03 -16.05 6.40
CA THR A 22 -4.93 -16.05 7.56
C THR A 22 -5.90 -14.87 7.55
N GLN A 23 -6.04 -14.17 6.42
CA GLN A 23 -6.78 -12.92 6.37
C GLN A 23 -8.26 -13.08 6.75
N HIS A 24 -8.89 -14.19 6.38
CA HIS A 24 -10.27 -14.49 6.77
C HIS A 24 -10.40 -14.69 8.28
N ASP A 25 -9.46 -15.44 8.86
CA ASP A 25 -9.44 -15.72 10.30
C ASP A 25 -9.19 -14.43 11.11
N ASN A 26 -8.53 -13.46 10.51
CA ASN A 26 -8.28 -12.12 11.07
C ASN A 26 -9.45 -11.13 10.84
N GLY A 27 -10.60 -11.61 10.35
CA GLY A 27 -11.80 -10.80 10.15
C GLY A 27 -11.93 -10.15 8.78
N SER A 28 -11.06 -10.49 7.82
CA SER A 28 -11.23 -10.03 6.44
C SER A 28 -12.45 -10.66 5.77
N ARG A 29 -13.06 -9.90 4.86
CA ARG A 29 -14.15 -10.39 4.00
C ARG A 29 -13.66 -11.37 2.93
N PHE A 30 -12.36 -11.42 2.68
CA PHE A 30 -11.76 -12.30 1.69
C PHE A 30 -11.36 -13.63 2.32
N ALA A 31 -11.36 -14.70 1.51
CA ALA A 31 -10.89 -16.01 1.95
C ALA A 31 -9.39 -16.01 2.21
N ASN A 32 -8.90 -16.91 3.06
CA ASN A 32 -7.47 -17.17 3.21
C ASN A 32 -6.83 -17.51 1.86
N ALA A 33 -5.69 -16.89 1.55
CA ALA A 33 -5.07 -16.98 0.24
C ALA A 33 -3.56 -17.24 0.32
N GLU A 34 -3.10 -18.16 -0.52
CA GLU A 34 -1.67 -18.39 -0.78
C GLU A 34 -1.37 -18.05 -2.23
N LEU A 35 -0.66 -16.94 -2.46
CA LEU A 35 -0.47 -16.40 -3.79
C LEU A 35 0.82 -16.97 -4.39
N SER A 36 0.74 -17.40 -5.65
CA SER A 36 1.91 -17.70 -6.46
C SER A 36 2.72 -16.44 -6.78
N GLU A 37 3.98 -16.61 -7.17
CA GLU A 37 4.82 -15.51 -7.66
C GLU A 37 4.16 -14.73 -8.79
N ARG A 38 3.44 -15.42 -9.69
CA ARG A 38 2.73 -14.79 -10.81
C ARG A 38 1.57 -13.90 -10.35
N GLN A 39 0.86 -14.29 -9.29
CA GLN A 39 -0.20 -13.46 -8.69
C GLN A 39 0.40 -12.25 -7.98
N TRP A 40 1.52 -12.43 -7.28
CA TRP A 40 2.25 -11.31 -6.66
C TRP A 40 2.85 -10.32 -7.66
N GLU A 41 3.26 -10.82 -8.83
CA GLU A 41 3.70 -10.00 -9.96
C GLU A 41 2.52 -9.20 -10.53
N ALA A 42 1.38 -9.85 -10.77
CA ALA A 42 0.16 -9.17 -11.23
C ALA A 42 -0.28 -8.06 -10.25
N PHE A 43 -0.26 -8.34 -8.94
CA PHE A 43 -0.49 -7.34 -7.90
C PHE A 43 0.51 -6.17 -7.99
N GLY A 44 1.80 -6.45 -8.18
CA GLY A 44 2.83 -5.42 -8.35
C GLY A 44 2.57 -4.51 -9.55
N GLN A 45 2.12 -5.08 -10.68
CA GLN A 45 1.76 -4.31 -11.86
C GLN A 45 0.52 -3.43 -11.63
N THR A 46 -0.48 -3.91 -10.91
CA THR A 46 -1.64 -3.11 -10.50
C THR A 46 -1.20 -1.93 -9.65
N LEU A 47 -0.35 -2.17 -8.64
CA LEU A 47 0.14 -1.11 -7.76
C LEU A 47 0.92 -0.03 -8.53
N LEU A 48 1.79 -0.41 -9.45
CA LEU A 48 2.54 0.53 -10.29
C LEU A 48 1.63 1.37 -11.19
N LYS A 49 0.56 0.77 -11.73
CA LYS A 49 -0.41 1.50 -12.56
C LYS A 49 -1.17 2.54 -11.73
N MET A 50 -1.64 2.16 -10.55
CA MET A 50 -2.35 3.07 -9.65
C MET A 50 -1.46 4.22 -9.17
N ASP A 51 -0.21 3.93 -8.78
CA ASP A 51 0.76 4.96 -8.40
C ASP A 51 1.01 5.94 -9.57
N LEU A 52 1.20 5.42 -10.79
CA LEU A 52 1.37 6.25 -11.99
C LEU A 52 0.14 7.12 -12.29
N GLU A 53 -1.07 6.60 -12.11
CA GLU A 53 -2.31 7.36 -12.30
C GLU A 53 -2.41 8.54 -11.33
N VAL A 54 -2.12 8.32 -10.05
CA VAL A 54 -2.11 9.39 -9.04
C VAL A 54 -1.03 10.44 -9.36
N ARG A 55 0.17 10.02 -9.78
CA ARG A 55 1.22 10.97 -10.19
C ARG A 55 0.81 11.79 -11.40
N ARG A 56 0.16 11.18 -12.39
CA ARG A 56 -0.35 11.89 -13.58
C ARG A 56 -1.41 12.91 -13.20
N TYR A 57 -2.29 12.60 -12.26
CA TYR A 57 -3.25 13.55 -11.71
C TYR A 57 -2.55 14.78 -11.12
N TRP A 58 -1.57 14.60 -10.23
CA TRP A 58 -0.86 15.73 -9.64
C TRP A 58 -0.04 16.54 -10.66
N MET A 59 0.49 15.88 -11.71
CA MET A 59 1.11 16.57 -12.83
C MET A 59 0.11 17.44 -13.59
N SER A 60 -1.12 16.96 -13.87
CA SER A 60 -2.15 17.78 -14.53
C SER A 60 -2.66 18.93 -13.65
N GLU A 61 -2.64 18.75 -12.33
CA GLU A 61 -2.97 19.80 -11.36
C GLU A 61 -1.83 20.83 -11.17
N HIS A 62 -0.77 20.78 -11.98
CA HIS A 62 0.40 21.66 -11.87
C HIS A 62 1.07 21.60 -10.49
N ARG A 63 1.01 20.42 -9.85
CA ARG A 63 1.63 20.11 -8.56
C ARG A 63 2.67 19.00 -8.73
N PRO A 64 3.76 19.24 -9.49
CA PRO A 64 4.82 18.26 -9.68
C PRO A 64 5.53 17.88 -8.38
N ASP A 65 5.49 18.75 -7.37
CA ASP A 65 5.96 18.48 -6.01
C ASP A 65 5.21 17.30 -5.37
N LEU A 66 3.88 17.26 -5.51
CA LEU A 66 3.04 16.17 -5.04
C LEU A 66 3.15 14.93 -5.94
N ALA A 67 3.39 15.10 -7.24
CA ALA A 67 3.66 13.97 -8.12
C ALA A 67 5.00 13.28 -7.81
N GLN A 68 6.00 14.03 -7.34
CA GLN A 68 7.30 13.48 -6.92
C GLN A 68 7.16 12.71 -5.59
N ASN A 69 6.60 13.38 -4.58
CA ASN A 69 6.35 12.82 -3.26
C ASN A 69 4.85 12.75 -3.02
N LEU A 70 4.24 11.62 -3.40
CA LEU A 70 2.80 11.43 -3.28
C LEU A 70 2.34 11.63 -1.83
N PRO A 71 1.21 12.34 -1.61
CA PRO A 71 0.57 12.43 -0.31
C PRO A 71 0.29 11.04 0.27
N GLY A 72 0.48 10.89 1.57
CA GLY A 72 0.27 9.61 2.26
C GLY A 72 -1.15 9.09 2.08
N ALA A 73 -2.14 10.00 2.07
CA ALA A 73 -3.53 9.63 1.83
C ALA A 73 -3.76 9.03 0.43
N ASP A 74 -3.04 9.52 -0.58
CA ASP A 74 -3.14 8.99 -1.93
C ASP A 74 -2.44 7.64 -2.08
N VAL A 75 -1.27 7.50 -1.45
CA VAL A 75 -0.54 6.22 -1.41
C VAL A 75 -1.38 5.16 -0.72
N MET A 76 -1.96 5.47 0.46
CA MET A 76 -2.81 4.55 1.19
C MET A 76 -4.02 4.12 0.35
N ARG A 77 -4.69 5.06 -0.33
CA ARG A 77 -5.84 4.74 -1.19
C ARG A 77 -5.46 3.85 -2.38
N ALA A 78 -4.34 4.13 -3.04
CA ALA A 78 -3.84 3.32 -4.15
C ALA A 78 -3.48 1.90 -3.69
N HIS A 79 -2.85 1.76 -2.51
CA HIS A 79 -2.57 0.45 -1.93
C HIS A 79 -3.85 -0.29 -1.59
N ASP A 80 -4.79 0.36 -0.88
CA ASP A 80 -6.07 -0.25 -0.53
C ASP A 80 -6.78 -0.80 -1.76
N GLN A 81 -6.89 0.01 -2.83
CA GLN A 81 -7.52 -0.44 -4.05
C GLN A 81 -6.77 -1.62 -4.70
N ALA A 82 -5.44 -1.58 -4.74
CA ALA A 82 -4.65 -2.68 -5.29
C ALA A 82 -4.85 -3.99 -4.51
N PHE A 83 -4.94 -3.95 -3.19
CA PHE A 83 -5.22 -5.14 -2.38
C PHE A 83 -6.66 -5.64 -2.63
N LEU A 84 -7.63 -4.74 -2.63
CA LEU A 84 -9.04 -5.08 -2.87
C LEU A 84 -9.27 -5.72 -4.24
N ASP A 85 -8.61 -5.22 -5.30
CA ASP A 85 -8.69 -5.74 -6.67
C ASP A 85 -8.13 -7.16 -6.82
N HIS A 86 -7.29 -7.59 -5.87
CA HIS A 86 -6.67 -8.91 -5.84
C HIS A 86 -7.23 -9.81 -4.73
N GLU A 87 -8.38 -9.46 -4.16
CA GLU A 87 -9.04 -10.19 -3.07
C GLU A 87 -8.15 -10.36 -1.83
N LEU A 88 -7.36 -9.34 -1.54
CA LEU A 88 -6.49 -9.28 -0.38
C LEU A 88 -6.94 -8.18 0.57
N ASP A 89 -6.78 -8.41 1.86
CA ASP A 89 -7.03 -7.40 2.88
C ASP A 89 -6.02 -6.25 2.74
N PRO A 90 -6.44 -4.97 2.77
CA PRO A 90 -5.52 -3.84 2.77
C PRO A 90 -4.48 -3.88 3.91
N ASN A 91 -4.78 -4.54 5.03
CA ASN A 91 -3.82 -4.73 6.13
C ASN A 91 -2.67 -5.68 5.78
N CYS A 92 -2.67 -6.34 4.62
CA CYS A 92 -1.48 -6.97 4.06
C CYS A 92 -0.33 -5.97 3.83
N TRP A 93 -0.62 -4.67 3.77
CA TRP A 93 0.38 -3.62 3.70
C TRP A 93 0.79 -3.16 5.10
N THR A 94 2.05 -3.41 5.48
CA THR A 94 2.55 -3.13 6.85
C THR A 94 2.30 -1.69 7.35
N PRO A 95 2.50 -0.62 6.53
CA PRO A 95 2.20 0.75 6.96
C PRO A 95 0.70 1.05 7.16
N ARG A 96 -0.21 0.25 6.58
CA ARG A 96 -1.65 0.55 6.52
C ARG A 96 -2.26 0.80 7.89
N VAL A 97 -2.00 -0.10 8.84
CA VAL A 97 -2.57 -0.03 10.20
C VAL A 97 -2.15 1.25 10.90
N LEU A 98 -0.88 1.65 10.76
CA LEU A 98 -0.35 2.86 11.37
C LEU A 98 -0.93 4.13 10.73
N LEU A 99 -0.98 4.19 9.40
CA LEU A 99 -1.51 5.35 8.68
C LEU A 99 -3.01 5.53 8.92
N GLN A 100 -3.78 4.44 8.90
CA GLN A 100 -5.21 4.49 9.20
C GLN A 100 -5.48 4.92 10.64
N ALA A 101 -4.75 4.37 11.61
CA ALA A 101 -4.89 4.78 13.02
C ALA A 101 -4.54 6.26 13.21
N ALA A 102 -3.53 6.78 12.50
CA ALA A 102 -3.19 8.19 12.51
C ALA A 102 -4.31 9.06 11.93
N LEU A 103 -4.90 8.65 10.80
CA LEU A 103 -6.02 9.34 10.17
C LEU A 103 -7.24 9.39 11.09
N GLU A 104 -7.62 8.25 11.67
CA GLU A 104 -8.81 8.13 12.52
C GLU A 104 -8.67 8.90 13.84
N LYS A 105 -7.50 8.83 14.48
CA LYS A 105 -7.30 9.40 15.83
C LYS A 105 -6.81 10.84 15.81
N SER A 106 -6.14 11.26 14.75
CA SER A 106 -5.38 12.52 14.74
C SER A 106 -5.51 13.31 13.44
N GLY A 107 -6.29 12.80 12.48
CA GLY A 107 -6.65 13.51 11.26
C GLY A 107 -5.58 13.49 10.15
N PRO A 108 -5.90 14.09 9.00
CA PRO A 108 -5.06 14.03 7.80
C PRO A 108 -3.64 14.58 8.02
N GLN A 109 -3.49 15.64 8.81
CA GLN A 109 -2.17 16.25 9.06
C GLN A 109 -1.23 15.27 9.77
N LYS A 110 -1.75 14.44 10.68
CA LYS A 110 -0.92 13.46 11.39
C LYS A 110 -0.55 12.28 10.50
N LEU A 111 -1.46 11.84 9.64
CA LEU A 111 -1.16 10.84 8.61
C LEU A 111 -0.01 11.32 7.73
N GLU A 112 -0.10 12.55 7.20
CA GLU A 112 0.95 13.11 6.34
C GLU A 112 2.29 13.26 7.07
N GLN A 113 2.27 13.71 8.33
CA GLN A 113 3.50 13.78 9.14
C GLN A 113 4.18 12.41 9.28
N ILE A 114 3.40 11.36 9.58
CA ILE A 114 3.95 10.00 9.72
C ILE A 114 4.47 9.49 8.37
N TRP A 115 3.73 9.73 7.29
CA TRP A 115 4.13 9.33 5.95
C TRP A 115 5.44 9.98 5.51
N THR A 116 5.58 11.30 5.66
CA THR A 116 6.82 12.02 5.32
C THR A 116 8.00 11.49 6.15
N ASN A 117 7.81 11.26 7.45
CA ASN A 117 8.85 10.69 8.29
C ASN A 117 9.29 9.27 7.83
N MET A 118 8.40 8.48 7.21
CA MET A 118 8.77 7.18 6.65
C MET A 118 9.61 7.33 5.38
N LEU A 119 9.40 8.39 4.59
CA LEU A 119 10.16 8.66 3.36
C LEU A 119 11.57 9.19 3.63
N ASP A 120 11.76 9.91 4.74
CA ASP A 120 13.04 10.53 5.11
C ASP A 120 14.05 9.57 5.78
N ASN A 121 13.69 8.28 5.98
CA ASN A 121 14.51 7.24 6.62
C ASN A 121 15.10 6.24 5.62
#